data_AF-A0A5B1R0S2-F1
#
_entry.id   AF-A0A5B1R0S2-F1
#
_cell.length_a   1.000
_cell.length_b   1.000
_cell.length_c   1.000
_cell.angle_alpha   90.00
_cell.angle_beta   90.00
_cell.angle_gamma   90.00
#
_symmetry.space_group_name_H-M   'P 1'
#
loop_
_entity.id
_entity.type
_entity.pdbx_description
1 polymer ?
#
loop_
_entity_poly.entity_id
_entity_poly.type
_entity_poly.pdbx_seq_one_letter_code
_entity_poly.pdbx_strand_id
1 'polypeptide(L)'
;MPAGHGRDPEPHQGRPVALAREAALEDEDDRRLSRRLDTLSFALQVYFLQTASSKSGASQTIETEPEKPPSILDEVRNEEVRMFWEERIGQDSSFIAGQRLCDELVEWLGIHLDQTTADTLLLRLDEYAIGGVSPSSLDNFVGQRSIRDALSGLGVIRKGMSTASQCKSVDRSTIKPLLVWIDDEPLNNDWLIDNARQLNITVICLTCTASAKVWIEVNEGLLRKADYAGRLRFISDNYRWEADGINTRSVLNITAGEAILRYLRGRMYRAPVMIYCGLSIAETAYVKSFSRAGSTTDWILCLRFIKNLAAGIDTDYDWEGFSRLS
;
A
#
# COMPACT_ATOMS: atom_id res chain seq x y z
N MET A 1 -56.77 49.67 6.01
CA MET A 1 -56.37 49.93 7.43
C MET A 1 -56.29 48.57 8.13
N PRO A 2 -55.25 48.32 8.94
CA PRO A 2 -54.18 47.37 8.59
C PRO A 2 -54.03 46.19 9.57
N ALA A 3 -53.26 45.17 9.18
CA ALA A 3 -52.28 44.50 10.07
C ALA A 3 -51.33 43.65 9.22
N GLY A 4 -50.08 44.12 9.07
CA GLY A 4 -48.99 43.39 8.43
C GLY A 4 -48.42 42.32 9.36
N HIS A 5 -48.05 41.18 8.79
CA HIS A 5 -47.22 40.16 9.44
C HIS A 5 -45.81 40.24 8.87
N GLY A 6 -44.88 40.66 9.71
CA GLY A 6 -43.44 40.58 9.45
C GLY A 6 -43.00 39.13 9.43
N ARG A 7 -42.23 38.76 8.39
CA ARG A 7 -41.47 37.52 8.35
C ARG A 7 -40.10 37.80 8.95
N ASP A 8 -39.76 37.06 9.99
CA ASP A 8 -38.40 37.01 10.53
C ASP A 8 -37.46 36.27 9.56
N PRO A 9 -36.21 36.71 9.39
CA PRO A 9 -35.22 35.99 8.59
C PRO A 9 -34.68 34.78 9.36
N GLU A 10 -34.70 33.61 8.71
CA GLU A 10 -34.11 32.37 9.22
C GLU A 10 -32.59 32.52 9.46
N PRO A 11 -32.05 31.95 10.55
CA PRO A 11 -30.63 31.99 10.84
C PRO A 11 -29.84 31.04 9.92
N HIS A 12 -28.77 31.58 9.31
CA HIS A 12 -27.78 30.85 8.51
C HIS A 12 -27.15 29.66 9.27
N GLN A 13 -27.71 28.45 9.10
CA GLN A 13 -27.18 27.18 9.63
C GLN A 13 -26.08 26.52 8.75
N GLY A 14 -25.35 27.30 7.94
CA GLY A 14 -24.34 26.76 7.01
C GLY A 14 -22.88 26.80 7.48
N ARG A 15 -22.56 27.51 8.58
CA ARG A 15 -21.18 27.77 9.01
C ARG A 15 -20.50 26.71 9.93
N PRO A 16 -21.21 25.95 10.80
CA PRO A 16 -20.51 25.08 11.76
C PRO A 16 -19.94 23.79 11.15
N VAL A 17 -20.49 23.33 10.01
CA VAL A 17 -20.06 22.08 9.36
C VAL A 17 -18.74 22.23 8.59
N ALA A 18 -18.48 23.42 8.03
CA ALA A 18 -17.23 23.70 7.32
C ALA A 18 -16.03 23.78 8.28
N LEU A 19 -16.20 24.46 9.43
CA LEU A 19 -15.16 24.58 10.46
C LEU A 19 -14.84 23.24 11.14
N ALA A 20 -15.85 22.39 11.38
CA ALA A 20 -15.63 21.05 11.91
C ALA A 20 -14.87 20.14 10.93
N ARG A 21 -15.02 20.38 9.63
CA ARG A 21 -14.34 19.59 8.58
C ARG A 21 -12.89 20.05 8.36
N GLU A 22 -12.62 21.35 8.49
CA GLU A 22 -11.24 21.88 8.50
C GLU A 22 -10.47 21.39 9.72
N ALA A 23 -11.06 21.45 10.92
CA ALA A 23 -10.42 20.94 12.14
C ALA A 23 -10.13 19.43 12.07
N ALA A 24 -11.01 18.63 11.44
CA ALA A 24 -10.78 17.19 11.28
C ALA A 24 -9.68 16.86 10.24
N LEU A 25 -9.45 17.74 9.27
CA LEU A 25 -8.35 17.61 8.30
C LEU A 25 -7.01 17.97 8.94
N GLU A 26 -6.96 19.03 9.75
CA GLU A 26 -5.77 19.42 10.51
C GLU A 26 -5.34 18.32 11.49
N ASP A 27 -6.27 17.73 12.23
CA ASP A 27 -5.99 16.63 13.16
C ASP A 27 -5.43 15.37 12.46
N GLU A 28 -5.89 15.07 11.24
CA GLU A 28 -5.41 13.94 10.46
C GLU A 28 -4.01 14.22 9.88
N ASP A 29 -3.76 15.45 9.43
CA ASP A 29 -2.44 15.86 8.95
C ASP A 29 -1.41 15.88 10.09
N ASP A 30 -1.77 16.34 11.29
CA ASP A 30 -0.91 16.29 12.47
C ASP A 30 -0.59 14.85 12.88
N ARG A 31 -1.58 13.95 12.84
CA ARG A 31 -1.35 12.51 13.08
C ARG A 31 -0.43 11.90 12.03
N ARG A 32 -0.58 12.27 10.76
CA ARG A 32 0.31 11.82 9.68
C ARG A 32 1.72 12.36 9.87
N LEU A 33 1.87 13.62 10.27
CA LEU A 33 3.18 14.23 10.54
C LEU A 33 3.87 13.55 11.71
N SER A 34 3.13 13.28 12.79
CA SER A 34 3.65 12.59 13.97
C SER A 34 4.11 11.16 13.63
N ARG A 35 3.34 10.41 12.84
CA ARG A 35 3.74 9.07 12.34
C ARG A 35 4.99 9.11 11.48
N ARG A 36 5.13 10.14 10.62
CA ARG A 36 6.32 10.34 9.79
C ARG A 36 7.55 10.64 10.64
N LEU A 37 7.42 11.48 11.68
CA LEU A 37 8.49 11.78 12.62
C LEU A 37 8.95 10.53 13.39
N ASP A 38 8.02 9.69 13.85
CA ASP A 38 8.37 8.46 14.57
C ASP A 38 9.12 7.48 13.67
N THR A 39 8.66 7.30 12.43
CA THR A 39 9.31 6.43 11.44
C THR A 39 10.71 6.93 11.10
N LEU A 40 10.88 8.24 10.92
CA LEU A 40 12.15 8.86 10.58
C LEU A 40 13.13 8.81 11.77
N SER A 41 12.63 9.01 12.99
CA SER A 41 13.40 8.83 14.24
C SER A 41 13.93 7.40 14.38
N PHE A 42 13.06 6.40 14.14
CA PHE A 42 13.47 5.00 14.17
C PHE A 42 14.51 4.67 13.07
N ALA A 43 14.28 5.11 11.84
CA ALA A 43 15.21 4.92 10.74
C ALA A 43 16.59 5.54 11.03
N LEU A 44 16.62 6.75 11.62
CA LEU A 44 17.87 7.39 12.06
C LEU A 44 18.57 6.59 13.16
N GLN A 45 17.83 6.09 14.16
CA GLN A 45 18.42 5.27 15.23
C GLN A 45 19.05 3.97 14.68
N VAL A 46 18.37 3.30 13.75
CA VAL A 46 18.90 2.10 13.08
C VAL A 46 20.17 2.42 12.28
N TYR A 47 20.17 3.53 11.53
CA TYR A 47 21.35 3.98 10.79
C TYR A 47 22.56 4.27 11.70
N PHE A 48 22.34 4.95 12.83
CA PHE A 48 23.41 5.20 13.80
C PHE A 48 23.94 3.92 14.46
N LEU A 49 23.07 2.94 14.71
CA LEU A 49 23.50 1.64 15.25
C LEU A 49 24.30 0.80 14.24
N GLN A 50 23.92 0.84 12.97
CA GLN A 50 24.67 0.16 11.91
C GLN A 50 26.03 0.80 11.69
N THR A 51 26.10 2.15 11.62
CA THR A 51 27.37 2.87 11.47
C THR A 51 28.30 2.71 12.69
N ALA A 52 27.75 2.60 13.91
CA ALA A 52 28.52 2.29 15.11
C ALA A 52 29.05 0.85 15.11
N SER A 53 28.24 -0.11 14.62
CA SER A 53 28.65 -1.53 14.54
C SER A 53 29.72 -1.77 13.48
N SER A 54 29.65 -1.07 12.34
CA SER A 54 30.65 -1.17 11.27
C SER A 54 32.02 -0.57 11.67
N LYS A 55 32.07 0.35 12.64
CA LYS A 55 33.33 0.96 13.13
C LYS A 55 34.02 0.19 14.26
N SER A 56 33.42 -0.88 14.79
CA SER A 56 33.99 -1.62 15.94
C SER A 56 34.98 -2.73 15.55
N GLY A 57 35.24 -2.94 14.25
CA GLY A 57 36.01 -4.08 13.75
C GLY A 57 37.48 -3.87 13.35
N ALA A 58 38.03 -2.65 13.35
CA ALA A 58 39.39 -2.43 12.84
C ALA A 58 40.20 -1.47 13.72
N SER A 59 41.00 -2.05 14.62
CA SER A 59 42.17 -1.38 15.18
C SER A 59 43.38 -1.85 14.38
N GLN A 60 43.80 -1.06 13.40
CA GLN A 60 45.17 -1.06 12.87
C GLN A 60 45.46 0.28 12.20
N THR A 61 46.48 0.95 12.73
CA THR A 61 47.07 2.21 12.29
C THR A 61 47.73 2.05 10.93
N ILE A 62 47.15 2.64 9.88
CA ILE A 62 47.84 3.00 8.64
C ILE A 62 47.31 4.37 8.21
N GLU A 63 48.22 5.35 8.07
CA GLU A 63 47.98 6.62 7.39
C GLU A 63 47.49 6.32 5.98
N THR A 64 46.18 6.44 5.78
CA THR A 64 45.53 6.29 4.49
C THR A 64 44.87 7.65 4.21
N GLU A 65 44.99 8.14 2.98
CA GLU A 65 44.26 9.30 2.48
C GLU A 65 42.81 9.29 2.97
N PRO A 66 42.17 10.45 3.20
CA PRO A 66 40.79 10.50 3.64
C PRO A 66 39.92 9.77 2.60
N GLU A 67 39.60 8.50 2.88
CA GLU A 67 38.69 7.70 2.08
C GLU A 67 37.42 8.52 1.91
N LYS A 68 37.11 8.83 0.66
CA LYS A 68 35.89 9.54 0.30
C LYS A 68 34.74 8.80 1.00
N PRO A 69 33.89 9.51 1.76
CA PRO A 69 32.80 8.84 2.49
C PRO A 69 32.00 7.98 1.50
N PRO A 70 31.61 6.75 1.90
CA PRO A 70 30.90 5.83 1.01
C PRO A 70 29.67 6.55 0.45
N SER A 71 29.54 6.52 -0.87
CA SER A 71 28.42 7.15 -1.56
C SER A 71 27.16 6.34 -1.30
N ILE A 72 26.03 7.01 -1.12
CA ILE A 72 24.71 6.36 -0.99
C ILE A 72 24.42 5.49 -2.23
N LEU A 73 25.04 5.84 -3.36
CA LEU A 73 24.90 5.16 -4.64
C LEU A 73 25.76 3.90 -4.78
N ASP A 74 26.68 3.65 -3.83
CA ASP A 74 27.49 2.44 -3.83
C ASP A 74 26.63 1.18 -3.55
N GLU A 75 25.46 1.36 -2.92
CA GLU A 75 24.49 0.29 -2.65
C GLU A 75 23.59 -0.03 -3.86
N VAL A 76 23.45 0.91 -4.81
CA VAL A 76 22.61 0.76 -5.99
C VAL A 76 23.27 -0.20 -6.97
N ARG A 77 22.57 -1.27 -7.36
CA ARG A 77 23.13 -2.32 -8.22
C ARG A 77 22.96 -2.00 -9.71
N ASN A 78 21.88 -1.34 -10.07
CA ASN A 78 21.57 -1.01 -11.45
C ASN A 78 22.30 0.28 -11.89
N GLU A 79 23.13 0.15 -12.93
CA GLU A 79 23.92 1.27 -13.47
C GLU A 79 23.04 2.41 -13.99
N GLU A 80 21.92 2.09 -14.64
CA GLU A 80 21.00 3.08 -15.19
C GLU A 80 20.35 3.91 -14.08
N VAL A 81 19.97 3.25 -12.98
CA VAL A 81 19.44 3.93 -11.78
C VAL A 81 20.50 4.83 -11.17
N ARG A 82 21.75 4.37 -11.10
CA ARG A 82 22.86 5.17 -10.59
C ARG A 82 23.08 6.41 -11.44
N MET A 83 23.25 6.25 -12.75
CA MET A 83 23.43 7.37 -13.69
C MET A 83 22.28 8.38 -13.61
N PHE A 84 21.03 7.90 -13.65
CA PHE A 84 19.85 8.77 -13.51
C PHE A 84 19.91 9.58 -12.21
N TRP A 85 20.23 8.93 -11.08
CA TRP A 85 20.24 9.60 -9.79
C TRP A 85 21.35 10.65 -9.71
N GLU A 86 22.55 10.34 -10.20
CA GLU A 86 23.67 11.27 -10.23
C GLU A 86 23.38 12.50 -11.10
N GLU A 87 22.85 12.29 -12.30
CA GLU A 87 22.63 13.35 -13.28
C GLU A 87 21.45 14.27 -12.92
N ARG A 88 20.35 13.71 -12.41
CA ARG A 88 19.09 14.46 -12.24
C ARG A 88 18.84 14.92 -10.81
N ILE A 89 19.32 14.18 -9.82
CA ILE A 89 19.01 14.42 -8.41
C ILE A 89 20.26 14.90 -7.66
N GLY A 90 21.41 14.27 -7.93
CA GLY A 90 22.70 14.56 -7.34
C GLY A 90 23.19 13.44 -6.41
N GLN A 91 24.52 13.23 -6.41
CA GLN A 91 25.20 12.17 -5.66
C GLN A 91 24.94 12.21 -4.14
N ASP A 92 24.73 13.40 -3.58
CA ASP A 92 24.56 13.60 -2.13
C ASP A 92 23.10 13.46 -1.65
N SER A 93 22.13 13.30 -2.58
CA SER A 93 20.71 13.27 -2.21
C SER A 93 20.26 11.85 -1.91
N SER A 94 19.96 11.57 -0.64
CA SER A 94 19.44 10.27 -0.19
C SER A 94 17.97 10.03 -0.54
N PHE A 95 17.23 11.08 -0.87
CA PHE A 95 15.81 11.01 -1.20
C PHE A 95 15.38 12.09 -2.19
N ILE A 96 14.26 11.86 -2.85
CA ILE A 96 13.55 12.84 -3.69
C ILE A 96 12.04 12.74 -3.44
N ALA A 97 11.32 13.85 -3.50
CA ALA A 97 9.86 13.84 -3.40
C ALA A 97 9.25 13.03 -4.56
N GLY A 98 8.22 12.22 -4.27
CA GLY A 98 7.64 11.30 -5.25
C GLY A 98 7.21 11.96 -6.55
N GLN A 99 6.47 13.08 -6.48
CA GLN A 99 6.04 13.78 -7.69
C GLN A 99 7.22 14.30 -8.52
N ARG A 100 8.23 14.86 -7.84
CA ARG A 100 9.43 15.36 -8.51
C ARG A 100 10.16 14.21 -9.22
N LEU A 101 10.26 13.03 -8.60
CA LEU A 101 10.84 11.86 -9.28
C LEU A 101 10.10 11.52 -10.58
N CYS A 102 8.76 11.52 -10.57
CA CYS A 102 7.98 11.25 -11.77
C CYS A 102 8.29 12.27 -12.88
N ASP A 103 8.39 13.56 -12.53
CA ASP A 103 8.71 14.62 -13.48
C ASP A 103 10.12 14.45 -14.06
N GLU A 104 11.12 14.14 -13.21
CA GLU A 104 12.50 13.88 -13.63
C GLU A 104 12.62 12.64 -14.53
N LEU A 105 11.86 11.57 -14.24
CA LEU A 105 11.82 10.36 -15.06
C LEU A 105 11.19 10.61 -16.43
N VAL A 106 10.11 11.40 -16.49
CA VAL A 106 9.45 11.83 -17.73
C VAL A 106 10.43 12.58 -18.61
N GLU A 107 11.15 13.56 -18.05
CA GLU A 107 12.10 14.38 -18.78
C GLU A 107 13.31 13.56 -19.25
N TRP A 108 13.91 12.77 -18.37
CA TRP A 108 15.13 12.01 -18.65
C TRP A 108 14.91 10.91 -19.70
N LEU A 109 13.78 10.19 -19.63
CA LEU A 109 13.47 9.13 -20.59
C LEU A 109 12.75 9.63 -21.86
N GLY A 110 12.30 10.88 -21.89
CA GLY A 110 11.47 11.44 -22.95
C GLY A 110 10.16 10.67 -23.14
N ILE A 111 9.54 10.21 -22.05
CA ILE A 111 8.29 9.44 -22.07
C ILE A 111 7.14 10.21 -21.44
N HIS A 112 5.90 9.80 -21.71
CA HIS A 112 4.73 10.34 -21.02
C HIS A 112 4.26 9.34 -19.95
N LEU A 113 4.24 9.77 -18.69
CA LEU A 113 3.61 9.06 -17.59
C LEU A 113 2.20 9.64 -17.34
N ASP A 114 1.16 8.82 -17.45
CA ASP A 114 -0.17 9.25 -17.01
C ASP A 114 -0.29 9.22 -15.48
N GLN A 115 -1.29 9.93 -14.94
CA GLN A 115 -1.46 10.05 -13.49
C GLN A 115 -1.62 8.69 -12.81
N THR A 116 -2.41 7.79 -13.40
CA THR A 116 -2.64 6.45 -12.84
C THR A 116 -1.35 5.63 -12.73
N THR A 117 -0.47 5.74 -13.73
CA THR A 117 0.81 5.05 -13.66
C THR A 117 1.76 5.74 -12.68
N ALA A 118 1.79 7.07 -12.63
CA ALA A 118 2.56 7.80 -11.63
C ALA A 118 2.14 7.36 -10.22
N ASP A 119 0.84 7.32 -9.93
CA ASP A 119 0.30 6.86 -8.65
C ASP A 119 0.73 5.42 -8.34
N THR A 120 0.65 4.52 -9.33
CA THR A 120 1.05 3.12 -9.18
C THR A 120 2.55 2.97 -8.94
N LEU A 121 3.37 3.76 -9.64
CA LEU A 121 4.81 3.83 -9.46
C LEU A 121 5.14 4.27 -8.03
N LEU A 122 4.50 5.34 -7.56
CA LEU A 122 4.70 5.85 -6.20
C LEU A 122 4.24 4.85 -5.14
N LEU A 123 3.16 4.10 -5.36
CA LEU A 123 2.76 3.02 -4.46
C LEU A 123 3.80 1.90 -4.34
N ARG A 124 4.62 1.68 -5.38
CA ARG A 124 5.73 0.71 -5.33
C ARG A 124 7.00 1.27 -4.74
N LEU A 125 7.33 2.53 -5.07
CA LEU A 125 8.59 3.16 -4.68
C LEU A 125 8.57 3.74 -3.28
N ASP A 126 7.39 4.19 -2.82
CA ASP A 126 7.11 4.72 -1.49
C ASP A 126 6.06 3.84 -0.79
N GLU A 127 6.45 2.58 -0.55
CA GLU A 127 5.60 1.58 0.10
C GLU A 127 5.12 2.05 1.49
N TYR A 128 5.98 2.79 2.21
CA TYR A 128 5.74 3.27 3.57
C TYR A 128 5.09 4.65 3.66
N ALA A 129 4.71 5.27 2.54
CA ALA A 129 4.01 6.57 2.51
C ALA A 129 4.80 7.73 3.15
N ILE A 130 6.13 7.66 3.11
CA ILE A 130 7.03 8.67 3.68
C ILE A 130 6.95 9.96 2.85
N GLY A 131 6.51 9.87 1.59
CA GLY A 131 6.39 10.99 0.65
C GLY A 131 7.61 11.17 -0.25
N GLY A 132 8.57 10.24 -0.17
CA GLY A 132 9.81 10.29 -0.93
C GLY A 132 10.29 8.93 -1.38
N VAL A 133 11.16 8.93 -2.37
CA VAL A 133 11.78 7.75 -2.97
C VAL A 133 13.28 7.84 -2.74
N SER A 134 13.90 6.70 -2.40
CA SER A 134 15.35 6.57 -2.26
C SER A 134 15.95 5.87 -3.49
N PRO A 135 17.27 6.01 -3.74
CA PRO A 135 17.93 5.29 -4.80
C PRO A 135 17.69 3.78 -4.70
N SER A 136 17.76 3.22 -3.49
CA SER A 136 17.59 1.80 -3.23
C SER A 136 16.17 1.32 -3.51
N SER A 137 15.12 2.13 -3.26
CA SER A 137 13.75 1.72 -3.61
C SER A 137 13.51 1.75 -5.12
N LEU A 138 14.10 2.70 -5.85
CA LEU A 138 14.11 2.72 -7.31
C LEU A 138 14.89 1.53 -7.89
N ASP A 139 16.08 1.24 -7.35
CA ASP A 139 16.92 0.10 -7.74
C ASP A 139 16.18 -1.22 -7.57
N ASN A 140 15.54 -1.44 -6.42
CA ASN A 140 14.75 -2.63 -6.15
C ASN A 140 13.55 -2.78 -7.10
N PHE A 141 12.89 -1.68 -7.48
CA PHE A 141 11.79 -1.71 -8.44
C PHE A 141 12.25 -2.05 -9.86
N VAL A 142 13.35 -1.45 -10.29
CA VAL A 142 13.91 -1.65 -11.64
C VAL A 142 14.51 -3.05 -11.75
N GLY A 143 15.29 -3.44 -10.75
CA GLY A 143 16.00 -4.71 -10.67
C GLY A 143 17.08 -4.80 -11.76
N GLN A 144 17.08 -5.90 -12.51
CA GLN A 144 18.04 -6.13 -13.61
C GLN A 144 17.57 -5.60 -14.97
N ARG A 145 16.44 -4.86 -15.00
CA ARG A 145 15.84 -4.34 -16.23
C ARG A 145 16.30 -2.91 -16.49
N SER A 146 15.96 -2.36 -17.66
CA SER A 146 16.03 -0.92 -17.84
C SER A 146 14.91 -0.21 -17.08
N ILE A 147 15.09 1.07 -16.72
CA ILE A 147 14.04 1.90 -16.11
C ILE A 147 12.83 1.96 -17.04
N ARG A 148 13.06 2.10 -18.35
CA ARG A 148 12.00 2.12 -19.37
C ARG A 148 11.22 0.80 -19.41
N ASP A 149 11.89 -0.35 -19.34
CA ASP A 149 11.21 -1.66 -19.32
C ASP A 149 10.43 -1.87 -18.02
N ALA A 150 10.97 -1.42 -16.89
CA ALA A 150 10.30 -1.50 -15.59
C ALA A 150 9.00 -0.67 -15.60
N LEU A 151 9.04 0.55 -16.13
CA LEU A 151 7.87 1.42 -16.31
C LEU A 151 6.89 0.87 -17.35
N SER A 152 7.37 0.23 -18.42
CA SER A 152 6.52 -0.48 -19.38
C SER A 152 5.69 -1.58 -18.72
N GLY A 153 6.26 -2.23 -17.70
CA GLY A 153 5.59 -3.24 -16.89
C GLY A 153 4.41 -2.70 -16.07
N LEU A 154 4.37 -1.39 -15.78
CA LEU A 154 3.24 -0.74 -15.10
C LEU A 154 2.08 -0.36 -16.04
N GLY A 155 2.27 -0.48 -17.36
CA GLY A 155 1.24 -0.20 -18.36
C GLY A 155 1.50 1.01 -19.26
N VAL A 156 2.56 1.80 -19.00
CA VAL A 156 2.86 3.09 -19.67
C VAL A 156 3.11 2.97 -21.17
N ILE A 157 3.85 1.96 -21.61
CA ILE A 157 4.30 1.89 -23.02
C ILE A 157 3.29 1.13 -23.90
N ARG A 158 2.20 0.60 -23.33
CA ARG A 158 1.21 -0.17 -24.09
C ARG A 158 0.01 0.66 -24.54
N LYS A 159 0.23 1.82 -25.16
CA LYS A 159 -0.69 2.30 -26.22
C LYS A 159 -0.55 1.37 -27.43
N GLY A 160 -1.09 0.14 -27.35
CA GLY A 160 -1.13 -0.79 -28.48
C GLY A 160 -1.32 -2.27 -28.15
N MET A 161 -1.03 -2.73 -26.93
CA MET A 161 -1.22 -4.14 -26.57
C MET A 161 -1.76 -4.25 -25.16
N SER A 162 -3.08 -4.41 -25.04
CA SER A 162 -3.76 -4.76 -23.80
C SER A 162 -2.95 -5.74 -22.94
N THR A 163 -2.70 -5.42 -21.67
CA THR A 163 -2.31 -6.44 -20.68
C THR A 163 -3.42 -7.49 -20.50
N ALA A 164 -4.65 -7.17 -20.93
CA ALA A 164 -5.71 -8.17 -21.14
C ALA A 164 -5.35 -9.22 -22.21
N SER A 165 -4.42 -8.94 -23.14
CA SER A 165 -4.00 -9.89 -24.18
C SER A 165 -3.05 -10.98 -23.66
N GLN A 166 -2.50 -10.84 -22.45
CA GLN A 166 -1.54 -11.81 -21.89
C GLN A 166 -2.20 -12.88 -21.01
N CYS A 167 -3.46 -12.68 -20.61
CA CYS A 167 -4.31 -13.77 -20.18
C CYS A 167 -5.22 -14.15 -21.34
N LYS A 168 -4.89 -15.24 -22.04
CA LYS A 168 -5.91 -16.04 -22.75
C LYS A 168 -7.11 -16.13 -21.81
N SER A 169 -8.31 -15.83 -22.30
CA SER A 169 -9.56 -15.84 -21.52
C SER A 169 -9.54 -16.97 -20.49
N VAL A 170 -9.21 -16.64 -19.24
CA VAL A 170 -9.06 -17.65 -18.20
C VAL A 170 -10.49 -18.11 -17.91
N ASP A 171 -10.77 -19.38 -18.18
CA ASP A 171 -12.09 -19.92 -17.90
C ASP A 171 -12.31 -19.89 -16.39
N ARG A 172 -13.20 -18.98 -15.98
CA ARG A 172 -13.58 -18.75 -14.58
C ARG A 172 -14.00 -20.04 -13.88
N SER A 173 -14.61 -20.98 -14.61
CA SER A 173 -15.09 -22.25 -14.04
C SER A 173 -13.96 -23.18 -13.61
N THR A 174 -12.78 -23.04 -14.22
CA THR A 174 -11.59 -23.85 -13.90
C THR A 174 -10.81 -23.32 -12.69
N ILE A 175 -11.08 -22.08 -12.27
CA ILE A 175 -10.36 -21.43 -11.18
C ILE A 175 -11.21 -21.47 -9.90
N LYS A 176 -10.71 -22.25 -8.94
CA LYS A 176 -11.29 -22.32 -7.60
C LYS A 176 -11.21 -20.93 -6.93
N PRO A 177 -12.28 -20.46 -6.24
CA PRO A 177 -12.23 -19.18 -5.55
C PRO A 177 -11.19 -19.22 -4.42
N LEU A 178 -10.46 -18.13 -4.28
CA LEU A 178 -9.34 -17.96 -3.38
C LEU A 178 -9.56 -16.73 -2.50
N LEU A 179 -9.50 -16.94 -1.19
CA LEU A 179 -9.56 -15.91 -0.17
C LEU A 179 -8.24 -15.88 0.58
N VAL A 180 -7.57 -14.73 0.58
CA VAL A 180 -6.38 -14.51 1.41
C VAL A 180 -6.81 -13.69 2.62
N TRP A 181 -6.72 -14.28 3.80
CA TRP A 181 -7.07 -13.67 5.09
C TRP A 181 -5.82 -13.34 5.88
N ILE A 182 -5.66 -12.09 6.25
CA ILE A 182 -4.46 -11.54 6.86
C ILE A 182 -4.84 -10.99 8.23
N ASP A 183 -4.54 -11.74 9.28
CA ASP A 183 -5.01 -11.47 10.65
C ASP A 183 -4.03 -12.09 11.64
N ASP A 184 -3.58 -11.33 12.64
CA ASP A 184 -2.63 -11.81 13.64
C ASP A 184 -3.22 -12.88 14.58
N GLU A 185 -4.55 -12.89 14.77
CA GLU A 185 -5.27 -13.89 15.54
C GLU A 185 -6.45 -14.46 14.73
N PRO A 186 -6.17 -15.30 13.72
CA PRO A 186 -7.21 -15.82 12.82
C PRO A 186 -8.26 -16.68 13.55
N LEU A 187 -7.93 -17.21 14.74
CA LEU A 187 -8.86 -18.01 15.54
C LEU A 187 -10.11 -17.23 15.96
N ASN A 188 -9.99 -15.91 16.12
CA ASN A 188 -11.14 -15.04 16.39
C ASN A 188 -12.18 -15.06 15.26
N ASN A 189 -11.76 -15.48 14.07
CA ASN A 189 -12.54 -15.50 12.84
C ASN A 189 -12.76 -16.92 12.29
N ASP A 190 -12.47 -17.96 13.08
CA ASP A 190 -12.55 -19.37 12.65
C ASP A 190 -13.89 -19.72 12.02
N TRP A 191 -14.99 -19.21 12.57
CA TRP A 191 -16.32 -19.50 12.03
C TRP A 191 -16.55 -18.89 10.62
N LEU A 192 -15.97 -17.72 10.32
CA LEU A 192 -16.01 -17.12 8.97
C LEU A 192 -15.12 -17.91 8.00
N ILE A 193 -13.94 -18.29 8.47
CA ILE A 193 -12.97 -19.08 7.73
C ILE A 193 -13.56 -20.46 7.38
N ASP A 194 -14.19 -21.13 8.34
CA ASP A 194 -14.85 -22.41 8.14
C ASP A 194 -16.05 -22.30 7.21
N ASN A 195 -16.82 -21.21 7.30
CA ASN A 195 -17.89 -20.96 6.34
C ASN A 195 -17.34 -20.80 4.92
N ALA A 196 -16.26 -20.06 4.73
CA ALA A 196 -15.60 -19.92 3.43
C ALA A 196 -15.14 -21.29 2.89
N ARG A 197 -14.54 -22.14 3.74
CA ARG A 197 -14.13 -23.50 3.37
C ARG A 197 -15.33 -24.37 2.97
N GLN A 198 -16.44 -24.32 3.70
CA GLN A 198 -17.68 -25.02 3.37
C GLN A 198 -18.26 -24.60 2.02
N LEU A 199 -18.07 -23.33 1.63
CA LEU A 199 -18.43 -22.79 0.32
C LEU A 199 -17.43 -23.16 -0.80
N ASN A 200 -16.52 -24.11 -0.55
CA ASN A 200 -15.47 -24.54 -1.48
C ASN A 200 -14.54 -23.40 -1.92
N ILE A 201 -14.31 -22.42 -1.05
CA ILE A 201 -13.28 -21.40 -1.22
C ILE A 201 -11.96 -21.94 -0.63
N THR A 202 -10.86 -21.79 -1.35
CA THR A 202 -9.52 -21.99 -0.79
C THR A 202 -9.19 -20.79 0.08
N VAL A 203 -8.96 -21.00 1.38
CA VAL A 203 -8.62 -19.93 2.31
C VAL A 203 -7.16 -20.05 2.73
N ILE A 204 -6.41 -18.96 2.59
CA ILE A 204 -5.02 -18.84 3.03
C ILE A 204 -4.98 -17.84 4.19
N CYS A 205 -4.57 -18.29 5.38
CA CYS A 205 -4.47 -17.47 6.57
C CYS A 205 -3.00 -17.08 6.82
N LEU A 206 -2.74 -15.79 7.00
CA LEU A 206 -1.39 -15.23 7.17
C LEU A 206 -1.35 -14.30 8.40
N THR A 207 -0.42 -14.55 9.30
CA THR A 207 -0.44 -13.97 10.66
C THR A 207 0.38 -12.69 10.84
N CYS A 208 1.14 -12.26 9.83
CA CYS A 208 1.80 -10.95 9.85
C CYS A 208 1.99 -10.36 8.46
N THR A 209 2.18 -9.05 8.36
CA THR A 209 2.25 -8.32 7.07
C THR A 209 3.44 -8.78 6.27
N ALA A 210 4.59 -8.99 6.92
CA ALA A 210 5.78 -9.53 6.30
C ALA A 210 5.55 -10.91 5.66
N SER A 211 4.95 -11.85 6.40
CA SER A 211 4.62 -13.18 5.87
C SER A 211 3.66 -13.12 4.69
N ALA A 212 2.70 -12.19 4.73
CA ALA A 212 1.75 -12.01 3.65
C ALA A 212 2.42 -11.51 2.37
N LYS A 213 3.30 -10.50 2.47
CA LYS A 213 4.05 -9.99 1.32
C LYS A 213 4.91 -11.08 0.67
N VAL A 214 5.69 -11.81 1.48
CA VAL A 214 6.52 -12.93 1.00
C VAL A 214 5.67 -14.01 0.34
N TRP A 215 4.56 -14.40 0.96
CA TRP A 215 3.67 -15.42 0.40
C TRP A 215 3.05 -14.96 -0.93
N ILE A 216 2.62 -13.70 -1.01
CA ILE A 216 2.06 -13.11 -2.24
C ILE A 216 3.10 -13.10 -3.37
N GLU A 217 4.36 -12.78 -3.08
CA GLU A 217 5.45 -12.81 -4.07
C GLU A 217 5.72 -14.22 -4.60
N VAL A 218 5.86 -15.19 -3.70
CA VAL A 218 6.11 -16.59 -4.07
C VAL A 218 4.94 -17.18 -4.88
N ASN A 219 3.71 -16.72 -4.62
CA ASN A 219 2.49 -17.24 -5.25
C ASN A 219 1.90 -16.30 -6.32
N GLU A 220 2.67 -15.33 -6.82
CA GLU A 220 2.16 -14.30 -7.75
C GLU A 220 1.48 -14.92 -8.96
N GLY A 221 2.06 -15.94 -9.59
CA GLY A 221 1.48 -16.58 -10.77
C GLY A 221 0.10 -17.20 -10.53
N LEU A 222 -0.15 -17.73 -9.33
CA LEU A 222 -1.45 -18.28 -8.93
C LEU A 222 -2.44 -17.15 -8.63
N LEU A 223 -2.01 -16.13 -7.89
CA LEU A 223 -2.84 -14.98 -7.53
C LEU A 223 -3.27 -14.18 -8.75
N ARG A 224 -2.38 -13.96 -9.72
CA ARG A 224 -2.72 -13.27 -10.97
C ARG A 224 -3.80 -14.01 -11.75
N LYS A 225 -3.71 -15.33 -11.87
CA LYS A 225 -4.75 -16.14 -12.55
C LYS A 225 -6.09 -16.01 -11.85
N ALA A 226 -6.11 -16.06 -10.51
CA ALA A 226 -7.33 -15.89 -9.72
C ALA A 226 -7.89 -14.46 -9.82
N ASP A 227 -7.04 -13.44 -9.79
CA ASP A 227 -7.41 -12.03 -9.93
C ASP A 227 -8.06 -11.76 -11.29
N TYR A 228 -7.42 -12.18 -12.39
CA TYR A 228 -7.98 -12.03 -13.74
C TYR A 228 -9.28 -12.80 -13.96
N ALA A 229 -9.48 -13.91 -13.25
CA ALA A 229 -10.71 -14.68 -13.29
C ALA A 229 -11.84 -14.12 -12.41
N GLY A 230 -11.62 -13.05 -11.63
CA GLY A 230 -12.59 -12.58 -10.64
C GLY A 230 -12.83 -13.62 -9.54
N ARG A 231 -11.78 -14.32 -9.13
CA ARG A 231 -11.81 -15.43 -8.16
C ARG A 231 -10.83 -15.22 -7.00
N LEU A 232 -10.33 -14.01 -6.82
CA LEU A 232 -9.46 -13.62 -5.70
C LEU A 232 -10.11 -12.51 -4.89
N ARG A 233 -10.10 -12.65 -3.56
CA ARG A 233 -10.36 -11.54 -2.62
C ARG A 233 -9.36 -11.59 -1.47
N PHE A 234 -9.16 -10.43 -0.86
CA PHE A 234 -8.37 -10.27 0.35
C PHE A 234 -9.25 -9.76 1.48
N ILE A 235 -8.99 -10.27 2.68
CA ILE A 235 -9.47 -9.71 3.94
C ILE A 235 -8.24 -9.44 4.81
N SER A 236 -8.18 -8.26 5.42
CA SER A 236 -7.15 -7.92 6.41
C SER A 236 -7.78 -7.26 7.63
N ASP A 237 -7.16 -7.41 8.79
CA ASP A 237 -7.36 -6.52 9.94
C ASP A 237 -6.85 -5.09 9.62
N ASN A 238 -7.21 -4.12 10.47
CA ASN A 238 -6.72 -2.74 10.35
C ASN A 238 -5.32 -2.56 10.97
N TYR A 239 -5.11 -3.18 12.14
CA TYR A 239 -3.84 -3.21 12.86
C TYR A 239 -3.56 -4.64 13.29
N ARG A 240 -2.31 -4.92 13.64
CA ARG A 240 -1.87 -6.26 14.06
C ARG A 240 -0.61 -6.22 14.89
N TRP A 241 -0.46 -7.20 15.77
CA TRP A 241 0.76 -7.45 16.51
C TRP A 241 1.73 -8.27 15.68
N GLU A 242 2.91 -7.71 15.42
CA GLU A 242 3.93 -8.32 14.58
C GLU A 242 5.21 -8.56 15.37
N ALA A 243 5.95 -9.61 15.03
CA ALA A 243 7.26 -9.82 15.64
C ALA A 243 8.24 -8.75 15.16
N ASP A 244 8.97 -8.14 16.10
CA ASP A 244 9.98 -7.09 15.85
C ASP A 244 11.23 -7.61 15.10
N GLY A 245 11.28 -8.90 14.75
CA GLY A 245 12.41 -9.56 14.07
C GLY A 245 13.68 -9.71 14.92
N ILE A 246 13.90 -8.80 15.87
CA ILE A 246 15.09 -8.71 16.74
C ILE A 246 14.76 -9.20 18.16
N ASN A 247 13.56 -8.91 18.65
CA ASN A 247 13.11 -9.26 19.99
C ASN A 247 11.94 -10.26 19.94
N THR A 248 11.77 -11.05 21.00
CA THR A 248 10.55 -11.86 21.22
C THR A 248 9.32 -11.01 21.59
N ARG A 249 9.42 -9.68 21.51
CA ARG A 249 8.33 -8.75 21.81
C ARG A 249 7.56 -8.46 20.53
N SER A 250 6.24 -8.51 20.64
CA SER A 250 5.33 -8.06 19.58
C SER A 250 5.25 -6.54 19.55
N VAL A 251 5.36 -5.97 18.36
CA VAL A 251 5.16 -4.54 18.08
C VAL A 251 3.82 -4.37 17.38
N LEU A 252 3.06 -3.35 17.79
CA LEU A 252 1.78 -3.05 17.17
C LEU A 252 2.00 -2.32 15.85
N ASN A 253 1.69 -2.99 14.74
CA ASN A 253 1.62 -2.38 13.42
C ASN A 253 0.22 -1.76 13.23
N ILE A 254 0.09 -0.48 13.58
CA ILE A 254 -1.17 0.28 13.48
C ILE A 254 -1.62 0.57 12.05
N THR A 255 -0.73 0.42 11.06
CA THR A 255 -0.99 0.72 9.64
C THR A 255 -1.13 -0.52 8.79
N ALA A 256 -1.22 -1.71 9.39
CA ALA A 256 -1.08 -2.96 8.65
C ALA A 256 -2.11 -3.14 7.52
N GLY A 257 -3.38 -2.78 7.77
CA GLY A 257 -4.43 -2.82 6.76
C GLY A 257 -4.16 -1.86 5.60
N GLU A 258 -3.65 -0.66 5.88
CA GLU A 258 -3.25 0.29 4.83
C GLU A 258 -1.99 -0.20 4.08
N ALA A 259 -1.00 -0.69 4.82
CA ALA A 259 0.27 -1.14 4.27
C ALA A 259 0.06 -2.31 3.29
N ILE A 260 -0.78 -3.30 3.64
CA ILE A 260 -1.08 -4.41 2.73
C ILE A 260 -1.92 -3.94 1.53
N LEU A 261 -2.85 -3.01 1.72
CA LEU A 261 -3.66 -2.46 0.63
C LEU A 261 -2.79 -1.69 -0.36
N ARG A 262 -1.90 -0.82 0.11
CA ARG A 262 -0.89 -0.12 -0.71
C ARG A 262 -0.02 -1.12 -1.46
N TYR A 263 0.48 -2.14 -0.76
CA TYR A 263 1.31 -3.18 -1.36
C TYR A 263 0.60 -3.92 -2.51
N LEU A 264 -0.67 -4.30 -2.31
CA LEU A 264 -1.48 -4.97 -3.33
C LEU A 264 -1.75 -4.05 -4.53
N ARG A 265 -2.08 -2.78 -4.29
CA ARG A 265 -2.41 -1.81 -5.34
C ARG A 265 -1.18 -1.33 -6.11
N GLY A 266 -0.04 -1.13 -5.46
CA GLY A 266 1.25 -0.92 -6.14
C GLY A 266 1.64 -2.12 -7.00
N ARG A 267 1.22 -3.34 -6.63
CA ARG A 267 1.34 -4.54 -7.48
C ARG A 267 0.23 -4.68 -8.51
N MET A 268 -0.66 -3.70 -8.67
CA MET A 268 -1.77 -3.71 -9.64
C MET A 268 -2.72 -4.90 -9.48
N TYR A 269 -2.86 -5.45 -8.28
CA TYR A 269 -3.96 -6.39 -8.01
C TYR A 269 -5.28 -5.63 -8.09
N ARG A 270 -6.26 -6.19 -8.81
CA ARG A 270 -7.62 -5.64 -8.95
C ARG A 270 -8.61 -6.26 -7.98
N ALA A 271 -8.19 -7.34 -7.33
CA ALA A 271 -8.96 -8.08 -6.36
C ALA A 271 -9.58 -7.16 -5.30
N PRO A 272 -10.85 -7.41 -4.94
CA PRO A 272 -11.48 -6.82 -3.77
C PRO A 272 -10.65 -6.98 -2.51
N VAL A 273 -10.49 -5.91 -1.74
CA VAL A 273 -9.81 -5.92 -0.44
C VAL A 273 -10.75 -5.35 0.61
N MET A 274 -11.14 -6.16 1.59
CA MET A 274 -11.93 -5.73 2.74
C MET A 274 -11.04 -5.63 3.98
N ILE A 275 -11.04 -4.46 4.61
CA ILE A 275 -10.49 -4.28 5.94
C ILE A 275 -11.57 -4.63 6.96
N TYR A 276 -11.46 -5.79 7.58
CA TYR A 276 -12.37 -6.25 8.61
C TYR A 276 -11.91 -5.75 9.97
N CYS A 277 -12.51 -4.66 10.44
CA CYS A 277 -12.11 -4.00 11.67
C CYS A 277 -12.63 -4.73 12.92
N GLY A 278 -13.66 -5.57 12.82
CA GLY A 278 -14.30 -6.18 13.99
C GLY A 278 -14.68 -5.12 15.03
N LEU A 279 -14.14 -5.24 16.26
CA LEU A 279 -14.37 -4.28 17.35
C LEU A 279 -13.28 -3.20 17.49
N SER A 280 -12.30 -3.16 16.58
CA SER A 280 -11.10 -2.33 16.73
C SER A 280 -11.33 -0.84 16.48
N ILE A 281 -11.75 -0.50 15.27
CA ILE A 281 -11.96 0.87 14.81
C ILE A 281 -13.26 0.93 14.02
N ALA A 282 -14.05 1.97 14.28
CA ALA A 282 -15.33 2.14 13.61
C ALA A 282 -15.16 2.43 12.12
N GLU A 283 -14.09 3.11 11.70
CA GLU A 283 -13.89 3.53 10.31
C GLU A 283 -12.41 3.65 9.94
N THR A 284 -12.08 3.39 8.67
CA THR A 284 -10.75 3.62 8.12
C THR A 284 -10.86 4.44 6.85
N ALA A 285 -10.48 5.73 6.89
CA ALA A 285 -10.67 6.63 5.76
C ALA A 285 -9.82 6.25 4.52
N TYR A 286 -8.65 5.62 4.74
CA TYR A 286 -7.70 5.31 3.67
C TYR A 286 -8.28 4.40 2.59
N VAL A 287 -9.24 3.51 2.90
CA VAL A 287 -9.83 2.61 1.90
C VAL A 287 -10.53 3.34 0.76
N LYS A 288 -11.00 4.59 1.01
CA LYS A 288 -11.64 5.43 -0.01
C LYS A 288 -10.67 5.90 -1.09
N SER A 289 -9.36 5.88 -0.82
CA SER A 289 -8.32 6.27 -1.75
C SER A 289 -7.89 5.12 -2.66
N PHE A 290 -8.42 3.91 -2.48
CA PHE A 290 -8.05 2.73 -3.28
C PHE A 290 -9.29 2.15 -3.98
N SER A 291 -9.13 1.77 -5.24
CA SER A 291 -10.19 1.09 -5.99
C SER A 291 -10.50 -0.28 -5.37
N ARG A 292 -11.76 -0.74 -5.46
CA ARG A 292 -12.22 -2.05 -4.97
C ARG A 292 -11.74 -2.32 -3.53
N ALA A 293 -11.80 -1.31 -2.67
CA ALA A 293 -11.40 -1.40 -1.28
C ALA A 293 -12.52 -0.90 -0.38
N GLY A 294 -12.64 -1.51 0.80
CA GLY A 294 -13.66 -1.14 1.76
C GLY A 294 -13.29 -1.56 3.17
N SER A 295 -14.01 -1.03 4.15
CA SER A 295 -13.83 -1.39 5.56
C SER A 295 -15.18 -1.61 6.25
N THR A 296 -15.21 -2.54 7.19
CA THR A 296 -16.42 -2.83 7.97
C THR A 296 -16.11 -3.42 9.33
N THR A 297 -16.97 -3.13 10.30
CA THR A 297 -17.06 -3.83 11.59
C THR A 297 -18.13 -4.91 11.58
N ASP A 298 -18.99 -4.93 10.56
CA ASP A 298 -20.14 -5.82 10.47
C ASP A 298 -19.75 -7.19 9.90
N TRP A 299 -19.91 -8.22 10.72
CA TRP A 299 -19.66 -9.60 10.32
C TRP A 299 -20.61 -10.08 9.23
N ILE A 300 -21.86 -9.56 9.17
CA ILE A 300 -22.84 -9.94 8.15
C ILE A 300 -22.35 -9.49 6.78
N LEU A 301 -21.83 -8.26 6.69
CA LEU A 301 -21.23 -7.73 5.48
C LEU A 301 -20.00 -8.54 5.05
N CYS A 302 -19.14 -8.90 6.00
CA CYS A 302 -17.97 -9.76 5.75
C CYS A 302 -18.38 -11.15 5.23
N LEU A 303 -19.37 -11.79 5.85
CA LEU A 303 -19.91 -13.07 5.40
C LEU A 303 -20.52 -12.97 3.99
N ARG A 304 -21.23 -11.88 3.68
CA ARG A 304 -21.79 -11.63 2.34
C ARG A 304 -20.67 -11.48 1.31
N PHE A 305 -19.61 -10.76 1.64
CA PHE A 305 -18.43 -10.62 0.80
C PHE A 305 -17.78 -11.98 0.47
N ILE A 306 -17.69 -12.89 1.45
CA ILE A 306 -17.23 -14.26 1.24
C ILE A 306 -18.20 -15.06 0.35
N LYS A 307 -19.51 -14.99 0.62
CA LYS A 307 -20.52 -15.71 -0.17
C LYS A 307 -20.55 -15.27 -1.63
N ASN A 308 -20.39 -13.97 -1.89
CA ASN A 308 -20.33 -13.43 -3.25
C ASN A 308 -19.12 -13.95 -4.02
N LEU A 309 -17.97 -14.14 -3.35
CA LEU A 309 -16.80 -14.80 -3.96
C LEU A 309 -17.14 -16.24 -4.39
N ALA A 310 -17.77 -17.03 -3.53
CA ALA A 310 -18.17 -18.40 -3.87
C ALA A 310 -19.10 -18.43 -5.09
N ALA A 311 -20.13 -17.56 -5.07
CA ALA A 311 -21.12 -17.42 -6.14
C ALA A 311 -20.54 -16.86 -7.46
N GLY A 312 -19.32 -16.32 -7.43
CA GLY A 312 -18.73 -15.67 -8.61
C GLY A 312 -19.42 -14.36 -8.98
N ILE A 313 -19.95 -13.64 -7.98
CA ILE A 313 -20.50 -12.31 -8.15
C ILE A 313 -19.35 -11.31 -8.00
N ASP A 314 -19.11 -10.50 -9.02
CA ASP A 314 -18.08 -9.45 -9.00
C ASP A 314 -18.67 -8.04 -8.91
N THR A 315 -19.99 -7.90 -9.11
CA THR A 315 -20.73 -6.64 -9.10
C THR A 315 -21.28 -6.29 -7.72
N ASP A 316 -20.76 -6.91 -6.66
CA ASP A 316 -21.08 -6.53 -5.30
C ASP A 316 -20.19 -5.35 -4.89
N TYR A 317 -20.79 -4.16 -4.87
CA TYR A 317 -20.11 -2.90 -4.53
C TYR A 317 -20.54 -2.34 -3.17
N ASP A 318 -21.57 -2.91 -2.54
CA ASP A 318 -22.18 -2.40 -1.30
C ASP A 318 -21.24 -2.35 -0.08
N TRP A 319 -20.11 -3.06 -0.16
CA TRP A 319 -19.08 -3.08 0.88
C TRP A 319 -17.93 -2.10 0.61
N GLU A 320 -17.89 -1.48 -0.57
CA GLU A 320 -16.81 -0.56 -0.94
C GLU A 320 -16.89 0.76 -0.18
N GLY A 321 -15.72 1.34 0.05
CA GLY A 321 -15.57 2.52 0.89
C GLY A 321 -15.86 2.17 2.36
N PHE A 322 -16.80 2.89 2.95
CA PHE A 322 -17.10 2.71 4.36
C PHE A 322 -18.59 2.44 4.55
N SER A 323 -18.90 1.27 5.10
CA SER A 323 -20.27 0.84 5.37
C SER A 323 -20.50 0.85 6.89
N ARG A 324 -21.20 1.86 7.40
CA ARG A 324 -21.93 1.74 8.67
C ARG A 324 -23.31 1.21 8.32
N LEU A 325 -23.74 0.16 9.01
CA LEU A 325 -25.18 -0.07 9.15
C LEU A 325 -25.75 1.19 9.83
N SER A 326 -26.59 1.91 9.09
CA SER A 326 -27.62 2.79 9.65
C SER A 326 -28.76 1.93 10.17
#